data_AF-A0A4U9Y2J4-F1
#
_entry.id   AF-A0A4U9Y2J4-F1
#
_cell.length_a   1.000
_cell.length_b   1.000
_cell.length_c   1.000
_cell.angle_alpha   90.00
_cell.angle_beta   90.00
_cell.angle_gamma   90.00
#
_symmetry.space_group_name_H-M   'P 1'
#
loop_
_entity.id
_entity.type
_entity.pdbx_description
1 polymer ?
#
loop_
_entity_poly.entity_id
_entity_poly.type
_entity_poly.pdbx_seq_one_letter_code
_entity_poly.pdbx_strand_id
1 'polypeptide(L)'
;MINEVLVKGRSQLEVSLDYGLPNKGMLPNWIAQYKKNGYTILEKSRGRPVKIGRKPKKKLEEMTELERLQYQNKYLRAENAVLKKLRELRLRDEAKLKEQQKSYKD
;
A
#
# COMPACT_ATOMS: atom_id res chain seq x y z
N MET A 1 -10.19 37.25 -0.18
CA MET A 1 -11.21 36.44 -0.89
C MET A 1 -12.09 35.60 0.05
N ILE A 2 -11.60 34.52 0.71
CA ILE A 2 -12.46 33.72 1.62
C ILE A 2 -13.01 34.57 2.79
N ASN A 3 -12.18 35.44 3.38
CA ASN A 3 -12.62 36.34 4.46
C ASN A 3 -13.62 37.41 3.99
N GLU A 4 -13.63 37.79 2.71
CA GLU A 4 -14.63 38.73 2.19
C GLU A 4 -16.04 38.13 2.28
N VAL A 5 -16.13 36.81 2.08
CA VAL A 5 -17.39 36.07 2.23
C VAL A 5 -17.66 35.74 3.70
N LEU A 6 -16.67 35.21 4.43
CA LEU A 6 -16.88 34.68 5.78
C LEU A 6 -16.90 35.73 6.89
N VAL A 7 -16.16 36.83 6.75
CA VAL A 7 -16.04 37.89 7.77
C VAL A 7 -16.88 39.10 7.37
N LYS A 8 -16.79 39.51 6.10
CA LYS A 8 -17.51 40.70 5.60
C LYS A 8 -18.90 40.38 5.03
N GLY A 9 -19.30 39.11 4.98
CA GLY A 9 -20.64 38.68 4.57
C GLY A 9 -20.99 38.93 3.10
N ARG A 10 -20.00 39.15 2.23
CA ARG A 10 -20.26 39.41 0.80
C ARG A 10 -20.75 38.18 0.06
N SER A 11 -21.49 38.40 -1.04
CA SER A 11 -21.95 37.34 -1.92
C SER A 11 -20.79 36.58 -2.54
N GLN A 12 -20.86 35.25 -2.56
CA GLN A 12 -19.86 34.41 -3.21
C GLN A 12 -19.77 34.70 -4.72
N LEU A 13 -20.88 35.06 -5.36
CA LEU A 13 -20.89 35.35 -6.80
C LEU A 13 -20.15 36.65 -7.10
N GLU A 14 -20.44 37.70 -6.34
CA GLU A 14 -19.80 39.02 -6.45
C GLU A 14 -18.28 38.89 -6.22
N VAL A 15 -17.88 38.24 -5.12
CA VAL A 15 -16.47 38.00 -4.82
C VAL A 15 -15.79 37.14 -5.90
N SER A 16 -16.50 36.20 -6.52
CA SER A 16 -15.92 35.41 -7.62
C SER A 16 -15.68 36.25 -8.87
N LEU A 17 -16.55 37.24 -9.16
CA LEU A 17 -16.41 38.15 -10.29
C LEU A 17 -15.31 39.18 -10.06
N ASP A 18 -15.29 39.82 -8.89
CA ASP A 18 -14.28 40.82 -8.50
C ASP A 18 -12.85 40.26 -8.61
N TYR A 19 -12.68 39.00 -8.21
CA TYR A 19 -11.39 38.31 -8.25
C TYR A 19 -11.15 37.53 -9.55
N GLY A 20 -12.06 37.60 -10.53
CA GLY A 20 -11.89 37.00 -11.86
C GLY A 20 -11.74 35.48 -11.85
N LEU A 21 -12.46 34.77 -10.97
CA LEU A 21 -12.34 33.31 -10.89
C LEU A 21 -12.90 32.62 -12.14
N PRO A 22 -12.15 31.70 -12.78
CA PRO A 22 -12.56 31.06 -14.03
C PRO A 22 -13.78 30.15 -13.90
N ASN A 23 -14.11 29.68 -12.69
CA ASN A 23 -15.25 28.79 -12.45
C ASN A 23 -16.00 29.19 -11.18
N LYS A 24 -17.33 29.33 -11.30
CA LYS A 24 -18.27 29.62 -10.21
C LYS A 24 -18.18 28.64 -9.04
N GLY A 25 -17.76 27.40 -9.28
CA GLY A 25 -17.62 26.36 -8.25
C GLY A 25 -16.33 26.45 -7.43
N MET A 26 -15.33 27.26 -7.81
CA MET A 26 -14.05 27.31 -7.09
C MET A 26 -14.17 27.88 -5.69
N LEU A 27 -14.76 29.07 -5.57
CA LEU A 27 -14.90 29.75 -4.29
C LEU A 27 -15.76 28.96 -3.28
N PRO A 28 -16.93 28.40 -3.64
CA PRO A 28 -17.68 27.51 -2.76
C PRO A 28 -16.86 26.31 -2.28
N ASN A 29 -16.10 25.66 -3.18
CA ASN A 29 -15.27 24.52 -2.83
C ASN A 29 -14.14 24.89 -1.86
N TRP A 30 -13.48 26.03 -2.05
CA TRP A 30 -12.45 26.50 -1.13
C TRP A 30 -13.02 26.88 0.24
N ILE A 31 -14.18 27.52 0.29
CA ILE A 31 -14.89 27.82 1.54
C ILE A 31 -15.25 26.51 2.27
N ALA A 32 -15.77 25.51 1.56
CA ALA A 32 -16.10 24.21 2.15
C ALA A 32 -14.87 23.51 2.72
N GLN A 33 -13.74 23.55 2.00
CA GLN A 33 -12.47 22.99 2.48
C GLN A 33 -11.94 23.72 3.71
N TYR A 34 -12.04 25.06 3.72
CA TYR A 34 -11.65 25.89 4.85
C TYR A 34 -12.53 25.61 6.09
N LYS A 35 -13.85 25.51 5.93
CA LYS A 35 -14.76 25.16 7.05
C LYS A 35 -14.48 23.77 7.61
N LYS A 36 -14.07 22.82 6.77
CA LYS A 36 -13.78 21.44 7.19
C LYS A 36 -12.45 21.30 7.93
N ASN A 37 -11.41 22.03 7.50
CA ASN A 37 -10.04 21.79 7.93
C ASN A 37 -9.39 22.98 8.66
N GLY A 38 -10.03 24.15 8.67
CA GLY A 38 -9.45 25.40 9.15
C GLY A 38 -8.19 25.79 8.37
N TYR A 39 -7.17 26.23 9.10
CA TYR A 39 -5.82 26.52 8.57
C TYR A 39 -4.90 25.30 8.53
N THR A 40 -5.38 24.14 8.95
CA THR A 40 -4.57 22.92 8.98
C THR A 40 -4.35 22.43 7.55
N ILE A 41 -3.10 22.53 7.09
CA ILE A 41 -2.66 21.89 5.85
C ILE A 41 -2.64 20.39 6.13
N LEU A 42 -3.76 19.72 5.88
CA LEU A 42 -3.81 18.26 5.89
C LEU A 42 -2.99 17.75 4.70
N GLU A 43 -1.96 16.95 5.00
CA GLU A 43 -1.38 16.00 4.04
C GLU A 43 -2.47 15.01 3.65
N LYS A 44 -3.29 15.36 2.67
CA LYS A 44 -4.22 14.42 2.05
C LYS A 44 -3.37 13.31 1.46
N SER A 45 -3.61 12.07 1.87
CA SER A 45 -3.01 10.91 1.21
C SER A 45 -3.35 10.98 -0.28
N ARG A 46 -2.35 11.30 -1.12
CA ARG A 46 -2.52 11.32 -2.57
C ARG A 46 -2.84 9.89 -3.00
N GLY A 47 -3.96 9.70 -3.68
CA GLY A 47 -4.32 8.42 -4.28
C GLY A 47 -5.78 8.04 -4.09
N ARG A 48 -6.12 6.83 -4.53
CA ARG A 48 -7.46 6.27 -4.41
C ARG A 48 -7.78 5.99 -2.94
N PRO A 49 -8.93 6.46 -2.41
CA PRO A 49 -9.40 6.04 -1.09
C PRO A 49 -9.36 4.52 -0.99
N VAL A 50 -8.84 4.00 0.12
CA VAL A 50 -8.83 2.55 0.36
C VAL A 50 -10.27 2.07 0.26
N LYS A 51 -10.53 1.05 -0.58
CA LYS A 51 -11.86 0.44 -0.68
C LYS A 51 -12.32 0.09 0.74
N ILE A 52 -13.39 0.74 1.19
CA ILE A 52 -14.06 0.44 2.47
C ILE A 52 -14.34 -1.06 2.45
N GLY A 53 -13.75 -1.80 3.38
CA GLY A 53 -13.85 -3.27 3.43
C GLY A 53 -12.53 -4.04 3.26
N ARG A 54 -11.41 -3.39 2.91
CA ARG A 54 -10.10 -4.04 3.08
C ARG A 54 -9.68 -3.95 4.55
N LYS A 55 -9.73 -5.10 5.25
CA LYS A 55 -9.13 -5.22 6.58
C LYS A 55 -7.65 -4.83 6.49
N PRO A 56 -7.13 -3.99 7.40
CA PRO A 56 -5.69 -3.79 7.55
C PRO A 56 -5.04 -5.17 7.68
N LYS A 57 -3.89 -5.39 7.04
CA LYS A 57 -3.09 -6.57 7.38
C LYS A 57 -2.75 -6.43 8.87
N LYS A 58 -3.12 -7.42 9.68
CA LYS A 58 -2.74 -7.48 11.10
C LYS A 58 -1.22 -7.26 11.18
N LYS A 59 -0.78 -6.33 12.03
CA LYS A 59 0.64 -6.19 12.34
C LYS A 59 1.08 -7.43 13.11
N LEU A 60 2.35 -7.82 12.99
CA LEU A 60 2.91 -8.99 13.71
C LEU A 60 2.68 -8.92 15.23
N GLU A 61 2.59 -7.70 15.77
CA GLU A 61 2.32 -7.40 17.19
C GLU A 61 0.88 -7.75 17.64
N GLU A 62 -0.08 -7.85 16.71
CA GLU A 62 -1.49 -8.16 16.98
C GLU A 62 -1.85 -9.64 16.74
N MET A 63 -0.87 -10.48 16.38
CA MET A 63 -1.10 -11.90 16.16
C MET A 63 -1.07 -12.66 17.49
N THR A 64 -2.07 -13.51 17.72
CA THR A 64 -2.02 -14.50 18.79
C THR A 64 -0.85 -15.45 18.57
N GLU A 65 -0.29 -15.98 19.66
CA GLU A 65 0.86 -16.89 19.61
C GLU A 65 0.65 -18.07 18.66
N LEU A 66 -0.57 -18.61 18.61
CA LEU A 66 -0.96 -19.65 17.67
C LEU A 66 -0.84 -19.22 16.20
N GLU A 67 -1.32 -18.02 15.84
CA GLU A 67 -1.23 -17.49 14.48
C GLU A 67 0.24 -17.28 14.07
N ARG A 68 1.08 -16.80 14.98
CA ARG A 68 2.53 -16.64 14.76
C ARG A 68 3.21 -17.99 14.52
N LEU A 69 2.91 -18.99 15.33
CA LEU A 69 3.47 -20.33 15.19
C LEU A 69 3.03 -20.99 13.89
N GLN A 70 1.76 -20.84 13.48
CA GLN A 70 1.28 -21.33 12.19
C GLN A 70 2.00 -20.67 11.01
N TYR A 71 2.22 -19.36 11.08
CA TYR A 71 2.98 -18.63 10.06
C TYR A 71 4.42 -19.14 9.95
N GLN A 72 5.12 -19.26 11.08
CA GLN A 72 6.48 -19.80 11.12
C GLN A 72 6.55 -21.23 10.62
N ASN A 73 5.58 -22.09 10.99
CA ASN A 73 5.55 -23.46 10.51
C ASN A 73 5.35 -23.51 8.98
N LYS A 74 4.46 -22.67 8.44
CA LYS A 74 4.26 -22.56 6.99
C LYS A 74 5.52 -22.09 6.27
N TYR A 75 6.22 -21.10 6.82
CA TYR A 75 7.48 -20.61 6.31
C TYR A 75 8.55 -21.72 6.29
N LEU A 76 8.75 -22.39 7.43
CA LEU A 76 9.70 -23.49 7.57
C LEU A 76 9.38 -24.67 6.64
N ARG A 77 8.10 -24.95 6.38
CA ARG A 77 7.69 -25.99 5.40
C ARG A 77 8.11 -25.61 3.98
N ALA A 78 7.94 -24.35 3.59
CA ALA A 78 8.36 -23.87 2.28
C ALA A 78 9.88 -23.92 2.12
N GLU A 79 10.63 -23.47 3.13
CA GLU A 79 12.09 -23.55 3.15
C GLU A 79 12.59 -24.99 3.05
N ASN A 80 12.01 -25.90 3.84
CA ASN A 80 12.33 -27.33 3.78
C ASN A 80 12.03 -27.95 2.41
N ALA A 81 10.96 -27.52 1.73
CA ALA A 81 10.65 -27.99 0.38
C ALA A 81 11.74 -27.59 -0.63
N VAL A 82 12.23 -26.35 -0.55
CA VAL A 82 13.34 -25.86 -1.38
C VAL A 82 14.62 -26.64 -1.10
N LEU A 83 14.97 -26.84 0.18
CA LEU A 83 16.17 -27.59 0.58
C LEU A 83 16.12 -29.05 0.12
N LYS A 84 14.96 -29.70 0.21
CA LYS A 84 14.74 -31.06 -0.31
C LYS A 84 14.96 -31.11 -1.83
N LYS A 85 14.42 -30.13 -2.57
CA LYS A 85 14.60 -30.09 -4.03
C LYS A 85 16.06 -29.87 -4.41
N LEU A 86 16.77 -29.01 -3.69
CA LEU A 86 18.20 -28.79 -3.90
C LEU A 86 19.00 -30.08 -3.65
N ARG A 87 18.67 -30.83 -2.60
CA ARG A 87 19.31 -32.11 -2.30
C ARG A 87 19.07 -33.15 -3.40
N GLU A 88 17.84 -33.23 -3.90
CA GLU A 88 17.48 -34.12 -5.01
C GLU A 88 18.30 -33.82 -6.28
N LEU A 89 18.46 -32.53 -6.62
CA LEU A 89 19.27 -32.12 -7.77
C LEU A 89 20.74 -32.52 -7.62
N ARG A 90 21.35 -32.28 -6.45
CA ARG A 90 22.74 -32.69 -6.18
C ARG A 90 22.94 -34.20 -6.35
N LEU A 91 22.05 -35.00 -5.78
CA LEU A 91 22.11 -36.46 -5.90
C LEU A 91 21.96 -36.93 -7.35
N ARG A 92 21.10 -36.27 -8.13
CA ARG A 92 20.92 -36.56 -9.56
C ARG A 92 22.19 -36.26 -10.36
N ASP A 93 22.85 -35.14 -10.08
CA ASP A 93 24.07 -34.75 -10.79
C ASP A 93 25.26 -35.65 -10.41
N GLU A 94 25.38 -36.03 -9.14
CA GLU A 94 26.37 -37.02 -8.68
C GLU A 94 26.17 -38.39 -9.35
N ALA A 95 24.92 -38.84 -9.48
CA ALA A 95 24.60 -40.10 -10.16
C ALA A 95 25.00 -40.07 -11.63
N LYS A 96 24.69 -38.98 -12.35
CA LYS A 96 25.10 -38.78 -13.75
C LYS A 96 26.61 -38.77 -13.91
N LEU A 97 27.33 -38.10 -13.01
CA LEU A 97 28.79 -38.04 -13.06
C LEU A 97 29.41 -39.43 -12.89
N LYS A 98 28.86 -40.24 -11.96
CA LYS A 98 29.30 -41.63 -11.77
C LYS A 98 29.00 -42.51 -12.99
N GLU A 99 27.85 -42.31 -13.63
CA GLU A 99 27.49 -43.04 -14.86
C GLU A 99 28.42 -42.70 -16.02
N GLN A 100 28.71 -41.41 -16.24
CA GLN A 100 29.71 -40.97 -17.22
C GLN A 100 31.08 -41.57 -16.92
N GLN A 101 31.56 -41.50 -15.68
CA GLN A 101 32.85 -42.08 -15.29
C GLN A 101 32.94 -43.59 -15.51
N LYS A 102 31.84 -44.33 -15.40
CA LYS A 102 31.79 -45.77 -15.75
C LYS A 102 31.88 -45.96 -17.26
N SER A 103 31.12 -45.20 -18.04
CA SER A 103 31.14 -45.27 -19.51
C SER A 103 32.48 -44.90 -20.15
N TYR A 104 33.35 -44.16 -19.46
CA TYR A 104 34.72 -43.85 -19.91
C TYR A 104 35.75 -44.90 -19.51
N LYS A 105 35.41 -45.84 -18.62
CA LYS A 105 36.32 -46.89 -18.12
C LYS A 105 36.08 -48.25 -18.78
N ASP A 106 34.94 -48.43 -19.43
CA ASP A 106 34.63 -49.56 -20.32
C ASP A 106 35.10 -49.25 -21.75
#